data_AF-F4QDR8-F1
#
_entry.id   AF-F4QDR8-F1
#
_cell.length_a   1.000
_cell.length_b   1.000
_cell.length_c   1.000
_cell.angle_alpha   90.00
_cell.angle_beta   90.00
_cell.angle_gamma   90.00
#
_symmetry.space_group_name_H-M   'P 1'
#
loop_
_entity.id
_entity.type
_entity.pdbx_description
1 polymer ?
#
loop_
_entity_poly.entity_id
_entity_poly.type
_entity_poly.pdbx_seq_one_letter_code
_entity_poly.pdbx_strand_id
1 'polypeptide(L)'
;MMTIINQSSIIIVILVVFIVLLSDQVVQCDMTVLFWCGFSWCGLGASKYTLPNYLGQEFTKDQCPVNCFFTGDKNRAAEVDAIMFEAQPMSIYGHEYLKPDKLPKLPPKEVGQTFIHFGYEHEDYFPFMDEPTFMWSMDLNMTFRQNCQVPTTFACSWGQLANGSINNFLNPPMPFLQKVPAAAFLAVNCGAGGAVFRNIYIQEMMKYTPIHCLGSCMHNMDLPPDDNPGPVWNDLGRAMNRKVHIFGRYRFSLAFENNNLTDYISEKVFTALLSGTLPIYMGAPNIDEFVPQNSIIKTSDFKSPKHLCDYINYLMNNETEYQKYFEWKKLPLPAHFIDKYDRCVFYSGDCALCKYLHKLKDMQANVTSAQLQGHRFVFGEPEWVAHSTRNLVVNRKTCIRLLPVSPKQVEGNFAFTAWINIESTGARKVFKIGNDSYIAIHKQHDGPISSRSSQQQQDQQQQAFQPNNMFLSFCVHNDCIISETPLKYGLWRHIGITVKQINDHMEETKLYIHGNLDTTQVASQNTFFKLDNMEIGCDQQESFFGKMDDIVIWTKELDEREIRKSMYKKYRGNEDGLSLYMTFNNIATPVEDYSSNRIDLVDPVAESEESALRDLDLRCCNWSD
;
A
#
# COMPACT_ATOMS: atom_id res chain seq x y z
N MET A 1 18.38 -6.93 -64.40
CA MET A 1 18.60 -7.93 -63.33
C MET A 1 18.06 -7.35 -62.05
N MET A 2 16.83 -7.73 -61.70
CA MET A 2 16.18 -7.40 -60.43
C MET A 2 16.88 -8.19 -59.32
N THR A 3 17.38 -7.49 -58.30
CA THR A 3 17.82 -8.09 -57.05
C THR A 3 16.58 -8.43 -56.24
N ILE A 4 16.32 -9.73 -56.11
CA ILE A 4 15.25 -10.31 -55.31
C ILE A 4 15.57 -10.01 -53.84
N ILE A 5 14.91 -9.01 -53.25
CA ILE A 5 14.89 -8.82 -51.81
C ILE A 5 13.96 -9.89 -51.24
N ASN A 6 14.55 -10.80 -50.46
CA ASN A 6 13.90 -11.98 -49.92
C ASN A 6 12.74 -11.56 -49.00
N GLN A 7 11.49 -11.80 -49.43
CA GLN A 7 10.28 -11.43 -48.68
C GLN A 7 10.27 -11.98 -47.25
N SER A 8 10.95 -13.11 -47.01
CA SER A 8 11.10 -13.72 -45.69
C SER A 8 11.84 -12.83 -44.68
N SER A 9 12.81 -12.03 -45.12
CA SER A 9 13.60 -11.17 -44.21
C SER A 9 12.82 -9.94 -43.77
N ILE A 10 11.96 -9.39 -44.63
CA ILE A 10 11.07 -8.26 -44.30
C ILE A 10 9.96 -8.73 -43.36
N ILE A 11 9.41 -9.93 -43.59
CA ILE A 11 8.39 -10.51 -42.71
C ILE A 11 8.95 -10.79 -41.32
N ILE A 12 10.19 -11.28 -41.20
CA ILE A 12 10.85 -11.52 -39.90
C ILE A 12 11.12 -10.20 -39.17
N VAL A 13 11.59 -9.15 -39.87
CA VAL A 13 11.81 -7.84 -39.23
C VAL A 13 10.48 -7.22 -38.79
N ILE A 14 9.41 -7.33 -39.59
CA ILE A 14 8.07 -6.84 -39.21
C ILE A 14 7.51 -7.66 -38.05
N LEU A 15 7.70 -8.99 -38.01
CA LEU A 15 7.27 -9.85 -36.90
C LEU A 15 8.07 -9.56 -35.62
N VAL A 16 9.38 -9.33 -35.71
CA VAL A 16 10.21 -8.97 -34.55
C VAL A 16 9.84 -7.57 -34.04
N VAL A 17 9.58 -6.61 -34.93
CA VAL A 17 9.08 -5.28 -34.54
C VAL A 17 7.66 -5.36 -33.97
N PHE A 18 6.78 -6.22 -34.50
CA PHE A 18 5.45 -6.47 -33.92
C PHE A 18 5.52 -7.17 -32.57
N ILE A 19 6.43 -8.14 -32.39
CA ILE A 19 6.63 -8.84 -31.11
C ILE A 19 7.24 -7.90 -30.06
N VAL A 20 8.17 -7.02 -30.45
CA VAL A 20 8.75 -5.99 -29.56
C VAL A 20 7.73 -4.88 -29.23
N LEU A 21 6.83 -4.52 -30.17
CA LEU A 21 5.76 -3.55 -29.91
C LEU A 21 4.58 -4.15 -29.13
N LEU A 22 4.39 -5.47 -29.16
CA LEU A 22 3.38 -6.18 -28.36
C LEU A 22 3.91 -6.64 -26.99
N SER A 23 5.23 -6.68 -26.76
CA SER A 23 5.80 -7.03 -25.44
C SER A 23 5.74 -5.90 -24.42
N ASP A 24 5.42 -4.66 -24.83
CA ASP A 24 5.33 -3.49 -23.94
C ASP A 24 3.89 -3.02 -23.68
N GLN A 25 2.87 -3.77 -24.10
CA GLN A 25 1.51 -3.58 -23.57
C GLN A 25 1.44 -4.21 -22.18
N VAL A 26 2.19 -3.64 -21.21
CA VAL A 26 1.84 -3.78 -19.80
C VAL A 26 0.40 -3.31 -19.71
N VAL A 27 -0.53 -4.23 -19.47
CA VAL A 27 -1.91 -3.89 -19.18
C VAL A 27 -1.86 -3.02 -17.94
N GLN A 28 -1.90 -1.70 -18.13
CA GLN A 28 -1.81 -0.72 -17.07
C GLN A 28 -3.13 -0.78 -16.32
N CYS A 29 -3.24 -1.74 -15.40
CA CYS A 29 -4.44 -1.95 -14.60
C CYS A 29 -4.62 -0.73 -13.70
N ASP A 30 -5.72 -0.01 -13.90
CA ASP A 30 -6.14 1.09 -13.03
C ASP A 30 -6.05 0.66 -11.55
N MET A 31 -5.52 1.53 -10.70
CA MET A 31 -5.42 1.29 -9.27
C MET A 31 -6.56 1.97 -8.54
N THR A 32 -6.93 1.46 -7.38
CA THR A 32 -7.90 2.11 -6.51
C THR A 32 -7.42 2.34 -5.12
N VAL A 33 -7.73 3.54 -4.64
CA VAL A 33 -7.41 3.99 -3.30
C VAL A 33 -8.71 4.35 -2.58
N LEU A 34 -9.00 3.64 -1.50
CA LEU A 34 -10.04 3.99 -0.53
C LEU A 34 -9.45 4.96 0.50
N PHE A 35 -10.10 6.09 0.72
CA PHE A 35 -9.82 6.93 1.87
C PHE A 35 -10.62 6.44 3.08
N TRP A 36 -9.93 5.85 4.06
CA TRP A 36 -10.59 5.25 5.22
C TRP A 36 -11.36 6.26 6.08
N CYS A 37 -11.02 7.54 5.99
CA CYS A 37 -11.69 8.59 6.76
C CYS A 37 -12.76 9.35 5.97
N GLY A 38 -13.09 8.90 4.75
CA GLY A 38 -13.87 9.69 3.80
C GLY A 38 -12.95 10.62 3.00
N PHE A 39 -13.47 11.73 2.48
CA PHE A 39 -12.69 12.61 1.61
C PHE A 39 -11.49 13.24 2.34
N SER A 40 -10.34 13.33 1.66
CA SER A 40 -9.18 14.03 2.20
C SER A 40 -9.35 15.55 2.10
N TRP A 41 -9.00 16.28 3.17
CA TRP A 41 -9.05 17.75 3.20
C TRP A 41 -8.06 18.42 2.23
N CYS A 42 -7.09 17.68 1.69
CA CYS A 42 -6.16 18.20 0.69
C CYS A 42 -6.56 17.91 -0.76
N GLY A 43 -7.68 17.21 -0.97
CA GLY A 43 -8.27 17.01 -2.31
C GLY A 43 -7.61 15.99 -3.18
N LEU A 44 -6.99 14.99 -2.57
CA LEU A 44 -6.47 13.85 -3.28
C LEU A 44 -7.60 13.18 -4.09
N GLY A 45 -7.34 12.88 -5.36
CA GLY A 45 -8.24 12.12 -6.23
C GLY A 45 -9.30 12.92 -6.97
N ALA A 46 -9.38 14.23 -6.79
CA ALA A 46 -10.29 15.09 -7.55
C ALA A 46 -9.59 15.68 -8.80
N SER A 47 -10.16 15.44 -9.99
CA SER A 47 -9.65 15.95 -11.28
C SER A 47 -9.87 17.45 -11.46
N LYS A 48 -11.04 17.91 -11.04
CA LYS A 48 -11.34 19.30 -10.73
C LYS A 48 -11.55 19.39 -9.23
N TYR A 49 -10.62 20.06 -8.58
CA TYR A 49 -10.69 20.26 -7.15
C TYR A 49 -10.81 21.76 -6.90
N THR A 50 -11.89 22.15 -6.24
CA THR A 50 -11.83 23.37 -5.44
C THR A 50 -10.80 23.05 -4.37
N LEU A 51 -9.60 23.64 -4.42
CA LEU A 51 -8.67 23.47 -3.31
C LEU A 51 -9.40 23.91 -2.03
N PRO A 52 -8.86 23.70 -0.82
CA PRO A 52 -9.29 24.46 0.34
C PRO A 52 -9.10 25.99 0.16
N ASN A 53 -8.86 26.47 -1.06
CA ASN A 53 -8.93 27.85 -1.50
C ASN A 53 -10.34 28.21 -2.01
N TYR A 54 -11.26 28.36 -1.08
CA TYR A 54 -12.64 28.79 -1.33
C TYR A 54 -12.81 30.24 -1.82
N LEU A 55 -11.84 30.78 -2.59
CA LEU A 55 -11.95 32.02 -3.36
C LEU A 55 -12.82 31.88 -4.63
N GLY A 56 -13.43 30.71 -4.87
CA GLY A 56 -14.22 30.42 -6.07
C GLY A 56 -13.38 30.17 -7.33
N GLN A 57 -12.09 29.87 -7.16
CA GLN A 57 -11.15 29.60 -8.26
C GLN A 57 -11.01 28.10 -8.49
N GLU A 58 -11.26 27.64 -9.70
CA GLU A 58 -11.03 26.24 -10.11
C GLU A 58 -9.55 26.05 -10.45
N PHE A 59 -8.87 25.13 -9.76
CA PHE A 59 -7.56 24.62 -10.20
C PHE A 59 -7.78 23.27 -10.89
N THR A 60 -7.33 23.17 -12.15
CA THR A 60 -7.34 21.91 -12.88
C THR A 60 -5.97 21.29 -12.71
N LYS A 61 -5.89 20.11 -12.08
CA LYS A 61 -4.64 19.37 -11.95
C LYS A 61 -4.24 18.83 -13.32
N ASP A 62 -2.93 18.75 -13.55
CA ASP A 62 -2.42 18.05 -14.73
C ASP A 62 -2.85 16.58 -14.69
N GLN A 63 -3.10 16.01 -15.87
CA GLN A 63 -3.45 14.60 -15.97
C GLN A 63 -2.27 13.73 -15.54
N CYS A 64 -2.49 12.86 -14.56
CA CYS A 64 -1.47 11.91 -14.14
C CYS A 64 -1.18 10.91 -15.26
N PRO A 65 0.09 10.54 -15.53
CA PRO A 65 0.44 9.56 -16.58
C PRO A 65 0.02 8.12 -16.23
N VAL A 66 -0.49 7.89 -15.03
CA VAL A 66 -1.02 6.62 -14.57
C VAL A 66 -2.41 6.84 -13.98
N ASN A 67 -3.28 5.83 -14.08
CA ASN A 67 -4.67 5.96 -13.64
C ASN A 67 -4.85 5.42 -12.21
N CYS A 68 -5.47 6.23 -11.35
CA CYS A 68 -6.02 5.80 -10.07
C CYS A 68 -7.45 6.30 -9.91
N PHE A 69 -8.32 5.46 -9.35
CA PHE A 69 -9.64 5.85 -8.89
C PHE A 69 -9.66 5.96 -7.36
N PHE A 70 -10.20 7.07 -6.87
CA PHE A 70 -10.27 7.37 -5.44
C PHE A 70 -11.71 7.31 -4.97
N THR A 71 -11.95 6.69 -3.82
CA THR A 71 -13.29 6.54 -3.25
C THR A 71 -13.27 6.74 -1.74
N GLY A 72 -14.37 7.26 -1.19
CA GLY A 72 -14.62 7.28 0.26
C GLY A 72 -15.61 6.19 0.71
N ASP A 73 -16.08 5.34 -0.21
CA ASP A 73 -17.07 4.30 0.08
C ASP A 73 -16.42 3.09 0.77
N LYS A 74 -16.59 3.02 2.09
CA LYS A 74 -16.05 1.95 2.93
C LYS A 74 -16.59 0.55 2.60
N ASN A 75 -17.75 0.45 1.94
CA ASN A 75 -18.30 -0.85 1.55
C ASN A 75 -17.42 -1.54 0.50
N ARG A 76 -16.58 -0.77 -0.20
CA ARG A 76 -15.65 -1.25 -1.21
C ARG A 76 -14.28 -1.62 -0.63
N ALA A 77 -14.10 -1.59 0.70
CA ALA A 77 -12.81 -1.85 1.34
C ALA A 77 -12.19 -3.20 0.96
N ALA A 78 -12.98 -4.22 0.62
CA ALA A 78 -12.44 -5.52 0.21
C ALA A 78 -12.02 -5.60 -1.28
N GLU A 79 -12.42 -4.64 -2.12
CA GLU A 79 -12.15 -4.67 -3.57
C GLU A 79 -11.12 -3.64 -4.04
N VAL A 80 -10.71 -2.71 -3.17
CA VAL A 80 -9.73 -1.67 -3.49
C VAL A 80 -8.29 -2.19 -3.42
N ASP A 81 -7.40 -1.64 -4.26
CA ASP A 81 -5.98 -2.00 -4.27
C ASP A 81 -5.20 -1.39 -3.09
N ALA A 82 -5.66 -0.25 -2.57
CA ALA A 82 -5.03 0.42 -1.42
C ALA A 82 -6.04 1.11 -0.52
N ILE A 83 -5.72 1.21 0.77
CA ILE A 83 -6.48 1.96 1.77
C ILE A 83 -5.55 2.98 2.42
N MET A 84 -5.95 4.25 2.37
CA MET A 84 -5.23 5.35 2.98
C MET A 84 -5.86 5.77 4.31
N PHE A 85 -5.02 5.82 5.34
CA PHE A 85 -5.35 6.19 6.70
C PHE A 85 -4.80 7.58 6.98
N GLU A 86 -5.69 8.55 7.15
CA GLU A 86 -5.32 9.90 7.51
C GLU A 86 -5.37 10.07 9.02
N ALA A 87 -4.29 10.57 9.62
CA ALA A 87 -4.21 10.65 11.08
C ALA A 87 -5.22 11.63 11.71
N GLN A 88 -5.45 12.78 11.07
CA GLN A 88 -6.25 13.88 11.65
C GLN A 88 -7.73 13.51 11.89
N PRO A 89 -8.40 12.75 10.99
CA PRO A 89 -9.77 12.29 11.26
C PRO A 89 -9.82 11.02 12.12
N MET A 90 -8.73 10.24 12.19
CA MET A 90 -8.67 9.02 13.00
C MET A 90 -8.50 9.29 14.49
N SER A 91 -7.86 10.40 14.87
CA SER A 91 -7.56 10.73 16.25
C SER A 91 -7.70 12.24 16.50
N ILE A 92 -8.13 12.61 17.70
CA ILE A 92 -8.16 14.00 18.17
C ILE A 92 -6.80 14.31 18.85
N TYR A 93 -6.39 15.57 18.84
CA TYR A 93 -5.11 16.07 19.38
C TYR A 93 -4.61 15.34 20.64
N GLY A 94 -3.33 14.96 20.65
CA GLY A 94 -2.69 14.31 21.80
C GLY A 94 -3.15 12.86 22.01
N HIS A 95 -3.15 12.39 23.26
CA HIS A 95 -3.39 10.98 23.61
C HIS A 95 -4.87 10.59 23.74
N GLU A 96 -5.79 11.33 23.13
CA GLU A 96 -7.22 11.02 23.20
C GLU A 96 -7.58 9.64 22.63
N TYR A 97 -6.79 9.13 21.67
CA TYR A 97 -6.96 7.79 21.09
C TYR A 97 -6.74 6.63 22.08
N LEU A 98 -6.13 6.88 23.24
CA LEU A 98 -5.98 5.87 24.30
C LEU A 98 -7.31 5.57 25.01
N LYS A 99 -8.36 6.37 24.79
CA LYS A 99 -9.69 6.09 25.30
C LYS A 99 -10.29 4.90 24.53
N PRO A 100 -10.83 3.86 25.20
CA PRO A 100 -11.29 2.64 24.54
C PRO A 100 -12.33 2.87 23.42
N ASP A 101 -13.17 3.89 23.55
CA ASP A 101 -14.19 4.29 22.58
C ASP A 101 -13.63 5.10 21.39
N LYS A 102 -12.38 5.56 21.49
CA LYS A 102 -11.69 6.40 20.48
C LYS A 102 -10.52 5.70 19.78
N LEU A 103 -10.29 4.42 20.06
CA LEU A 103 -9.28 3.62 19.37
C LEU A 103 -9.60 3.54 17.86
N PRO A 104 -8.67 3.96 16.99
CA PRO A 104 -8.91 3.91 15.55
C PRO A 104 -9.04 2.47 15.08
N LYS A 105 -10.19 2.13 14.49
CA LYS A 105 -10.47 0.79 13.98
C LYS A 105 -10.00 0.70 12.54
N LEU A 106 -9.04 -0.19 12.28
CA LEU A 106 -8.59 -0.54 10.93
C LEU A 106 -9.53 -1.59 10.33
N PRO A 107 -9.77 -1.56 9.01
CA PRO A 107 -10.49 -2.63 8.34
C PRO A 107 -9.65 -3.90 8.33
N PRO A 108 -10.32 -5.03 8.08
CA PRO A 108 -9.72 -6.14 7.39
C PRO A 108 -8.83 -5.71 6.20
N LYS A 109 -7.50 -5.89 6.31
CA LYS A 109 -6.57 -5.88 5.18
C LYS A 109 -6.76 -7.10 4.28
N GLU A 110 -7.03 -6.86 2.99
CA GLU A 110 -7.04 -7.90 1.95
C GLU A 110 -5.62 -8.15 1.41
N VAL A 111 -5.45 -9.26 0.70
CA VAL A 111 -4.12 -9.62 0.20
C VAL A 111 -3.81 -8.96 -1.12
N GLY A 112 -2.58 -8.44 -1.22
CA GLY A 112 -2.19 -7.50 -2.28
C GLY A 112 -2.67 -6.07 -2.01
N GLN A 113 -3.47 -5.85 -0.97
CA GLN A 113 -3.96 -4.53 -0.60
C GLN A 113 -2.90 -3.76 0.19
N THR A 114 -2.64 -2.53 -0.22
CA THR A 114 -1.63 -1.67 0.41
C THR A 114 -2.28 -0.73 1.44
N PHE A 115 -1.83 -0.78 2.70
CA PHE A 115 -2.20 0.18 3.73
C PHE A 115 -1.23 1.35 3.73
N ILE A 116 -1.75 2.57 3.58
CA ILE A 116 -0.96 3.79 3.46
C ILE A 116 -1.23 4.66 4.68
N HIS A 117 -0.19 4.98 5.43
CA HIS A 117 -0.23 6.03 6.43
C HIS A 117 -0.04 7.39 5.73
N PHE A 118 -1.05 8.24 5.84
CA PHE A 118 -1.03 9.60 5.34
C PHE A 118 -1.13 10.60 6.50
N GLY A 119 -0.20 11.56 6.54
CA GLY A 119 -0.18 12.56 7.59
C GLY A 119 0.81 13.67 7.28
N TYR A 120 0.35 14.92 7.38
CA TYR A 120 1.22 16.08 7.28
C TYR A 120 1.59 16.68 8.64
N GLU A 121 0.80 16.41 9.68
CA GLU A 121 1.14 16.83 11.04
C GLU A 121 2.13 15.83 11.66
N HIS A 122 2.87 16.27 12.68
CA HIS A 122 3.89 15.44 13.34
C HIS A 122 3.33 14.68 14.55
N GLU A 123 4.06 13.66 14.96
CA GLU A 123 3.74 12.73 16.04
C GLU A 123 3.46 13.40 17.39
N ASP A 124 4.17 14.47 17.79
CA ASP A 124 3.85 15.17 19.04
C ASP A 124 2.44 15.81 19.03
N TYR A 125 1.88 16.05 17.85
CA TYR A 125 0.53 16.60 17.69
C TYR A 125 -0.52 15.49 17.59
N PHE A 126 -0.19 14.42 16.85
CA PHE A 126 -1.01 13.20 16.74
C PHE A 126 -0.17 11.96 17.07
N PRO A 127 -0.01 11.63 18.37
CA PRO A 127 0.90 10.54 18.80
C PRO A 127 0.49 9.16 18.30
N PHE A 128 -0.74 9.00 17.85
CA PHE A 128 -1.22 7.79 17.17
C PHE A 128 -0.40 7.44 15.91
N MET A 129 0.17 8.44 15.23
CA MET A 129 0.95 8.23 14.00
C MET A 129 2.28 7.50 14.23
N ASP A 130 2.79 7.49 15.46
CA ASP A 130 4.00 6.76 15.85
C ASP A 130 3.68 5.58 16.77
N GLU A 131 2.39 5.24 16.93
CA GLU A 131 1.99 4.11 17.75
C GLU A 131 2.41 2.80 17.04
N PRO A 132 3.18 1.91 17.72
CA PRO A 132 3.72 0.71 17.09
C PRO A 132 2.68 -0.19 16.43
N THR A 133 1.52 -0.45 17.05
CA THR A 133 0.51 -1.35 16.47
C THR A 133 -0.14 -0.78 15.21
N PHE A 134 -0.37 0.52 15.17
CA PHE A 134 -0.81 1.23 13.98
C PHE A 134 0.25 1.15 12.89
N MET A 135 1.49 1.53 13.20
CA MET A 135 2.59 1.56 12.23
C MET A 135 2.97 0.17 11.70
N TRP A 136 2.88 -0.88 12.53
CA TRP A 136 3.06 -2.26 12.09
C TRP A 136 2.00 -2.72 11.08
N SER A 137 0.85 -2.06 11.04
CA SER A 137 -0.22 -2.38 10.09
C SER A 137 -0.05 -1.67 8.74
N MET A 138 0.84 -0.69 8.63
CA MET A 138 1.03 0.16 7.45
C MET A 138 2.16 -0.36 6.55
N ASP A 139 1.95 -0.33 5.24
CA ASP A 139 2.98 -0.72 4.25
C ASP A 139 3.78 0.48 3.75
N LEU A 140 3.11 1.63 3.62
CA LEU A 140 3.66 2.83 3.02
C LEU A 140 3.41 4.06 3.88
N ASN A 141 4.39 4.97 3.86
CA ASN A 141 4.26 6.30 4.41
C ASN A 141 4.16 7.32 3.28
N MET A 142 3.13 8.14 3.34
CA MET A 142 2.94 9.35 2.55
C MET A 142 2.85 10.54 3.50
N THR A 143 4.00 11.12 3.86
CA THR A 143 4.08 12.16 4.90
C THR A 143 4.96 13.32 4.47
N PHE A 144 5.19 14.29 5.36
CA PHE A 144 6.13 15.39 5.12
C PHE A 144 7.60 14.95 5.14
N ARG A 145 7.91 13.77 5.70
CA ARG A 145 9.26 13.23 5.82
C ARG A 145 9.85 12.98 4.43
N GLN A 146 11.03 13.51 4.16
CA GLN A 146 11.61 13.44 2.80
C GLN A 146 12.17 12.05 2.45
N ASN A 147 12.36 11.19 3.44
CA ASN A 147 12.83 9.81 3.28
C ASN A 147 11.69 8.76 3.22
N CYS A 148 10.41 9.17 3.30
CA CYS A 148 9.31 8.23 3.15
C CYS A 148 9.11 7.82 1.68
N GLN A 149 8.28 6.79 1.45
CA GLN A 149 8.05 6.24 0.12
C GLN A 149 7.39 7.25 -0.83
N VAL A 150 6.44 8.05 -0.31
CA VAL A 150 5.73 9.08 -1.08
C VAL A 150 5.82 10.42 -0.34
N PRO A 151 6.96 11.13 -0.46
CA PRO A 151 7.17 12.37 0.29
C PRO A 151 6.36 13.52 -0.29
N THR A 152 5.66 14.24 0.58
CA THR A 152 4.81 15.39 0.24
C THR A 152 5.31 16.66 0.90
N THR A 153 4.91 17.82 0.37
CA THR A 153 5.28 19.14 0.92
C THR A 153 4.10 20.11 1.00
N PHE A 154 4.28 21.22 1.72
CA PHE A 154 3.47 22.44 1.68
C PHE A 154 4.10 23.56 0.82
N ALA A 155 5.09 23.24 -0.01
CA ALA A 155 5.93 24.22 -0.71
C ALA A 155 5.22 24.88 -1.91
N CYS A 156 4.02 25.40 -1.71
CA CYS A 156 3.14 25.91 -2.74
C CYS A 156 2.37 27.14 -2.26
N SER A 157 1.57 27.74 -3.14
CA SER A 157 0.78 28.91 -2.76
C SER A 157 -0.40 28.58 -1.86
N TRP A 158 -0.77 27.30 -1.76
CA TRP A 158 -1.95 26.85 -1.01
C TRP A 158 -3.23 27.62 -1.38
N GLY A 159 -3.31 28.04 -2.66
CA GLY A 159 -4.41 28.81 -3.21
C GLY A 159 -4.58 30.22 -2.64
N GLN A 160 -3.51 30.78 -2.07
CA GLN A 160 -3.45 32.18 -1.63
C GLN A 160 -3.56 33.20 -2.77
N LEU A 161 -3.29 32.78 -4.01
CA LEU A 161 -3.22 33.62 -5.21
C LEU A 161 -3.84 32.93 -6.43
N ALA A 162 -4.33 33.75 -7.38
CA ALA A 162 -5.42 33.43 -8.30
C ALA A 162 -5.24 32.28 -9.31
N ASN A 163 -4.05 31.68 -9.37
CA ASN A 163 -3.68 30.67 -10.36
C ASN A 163 -2.78 29.56 -9.80
N GLY A 164 -2.46 29.58 -8.50
CA GLY A 164 -1.53 28.61 -7.91
C GLY A 164 -0.08 28.70 -8.38
N SER A 165 0.24 29.51 -9.40
CA SER A 165 1.51 29.50 -10.13
C SER A 165 2.73 29.69 -9.24
N ILE A 166 3.78 28.91 -9.49
CA ILE A 166 5.08 29.06 -8.83
C ILE A 166 5.68 30.46 -9.06
N ASN A 167 5.36 31.11 -10.18
CA ASN A 167 5.86 32.46 -10.49
C ASN A 167 5.30 33.52 -9.53
N ASN A 168 4.25 33.22 -8.77
CA ASN A 168 3.76 34.11 -7.72
C ASN A 168 4.82 34.42 -6.66
N PHE A 169 5.76 33.49 -6.42
CA PHE A 169 6.88 33.73 -5.51
C PHE A 169 7.83 34.83 -6.01
N LEU A 170 7.83 35.13 -7.32
CA LEU A 170 8.65 36.19 -7.92
C LEU A 170 7.98 37.57 -7.90
N ASN A 171 6.72 37.68 -7.44
CA ASN A 171 6.02 38.96 -7.36
C ASN A 171 6.84 39.97 -6.51
N PRO A 172 6.99 41.21 -6.98
CA PRO A 172 7.80 42.22 -6.29
C PRO A 172 7.16 42.61 -4.94
N PRO A 173 7.97 42.86 -3.89
CA PRO A 173 7.46 43.29 -2.60
C PRO A 173 7.01 44.76 -2.64
N MET A 174 6.21 45.15 -1.65
CA MET A 174 5.91 46.57 -1.37
C MET A 174 7.22 47.35 -1.08
N PRO A 175 7.33 48.63 -1.51
CA PRO A 175 8.49 49.47 -1.19
C PRO A 175 8.80 49.52 0.32
N PHE A 176 10.08 49.47 0.68
CA PHE A 176 10.55 49.38 2.07
C PHE A 176 10.03 50.49 2.98
N LEU A 177 9.94 51.72 2.46
CA LEU A 177 9.45 52.89 3.19
C LEU A 177 7.94 52.88 3.43
N GLN A 178 7.17 52.08 2.69
CA GLN A 178 5.72 51.91 2.88
C GLN A 178 5.40 50.78 3.86
N LYS A 179 6.38 49.93 4.17
CA LYS A 179 6.21 48.81 5.11
C LYS A 179 6.31 49.28 6.55
N VAL A 180 5.47 48.71 7.42
CA VAL A 180 5.52 48.87 8.87
C VAL A 180 6.86 48.35 9.40
N PRO A 181 7.62 49.16 10.15
CA PRO A 181 8.91 48.79 10.72
C PRO A 181 8.75 47.89 11.95
N ALA A 182 8.17 46.70 11.76
CA ALA A 182 7.95 45.71 12.79
C ALA A 182 7.92 44.30 12.18
N ALA A 183 7.98 43.28 13.03
CA ALA A 183 7.63 41.91 12.64
C ALA A 183 6.16 41.63 12.97
N ALA A 184 5.42 41.03 12.03
CA ALA A 184 4.06 40.55 12.28
C ALA A 184 4.04 39.07 12.67
N PHE A 185 3.14 38.70 13.57
CA PHE A 185 2.86 37.33 13.95
C PHE A 185 1.35 37.09 13.95
N LEU A 186 0.91 36.05 13.25
CA LEU A 186 -0.51 35.69 13.13
C LEU A 186 -0.69 34.18 13.36
N ALA A 187 -1.05 33.80 14.58
CA ALA A 187 -1.33 32.42 14.97
C ALA A 187 -2.51 32.33 15.95
N VAL A 188 -3.22 31.20 15.90
CA VAL A 188 -4.35 30.87 16.79
C VAL A 188 -4.07 29.70 17.73
N ASN A 189 -3.18 28.77 17.34
CA ASN A 189 -2.73 27.70 18.23
C ASN A 189 -1.67 28.25 19.19
N CYS A 190 -2.00 28.39 20.48
CA CYS A 190 -1.10 28.98 21.47
C CYS A 190 -0.38 27.97 22.37
N GLY A 191 -0.61 26.66 22.20
CA GLY A 191 0.03 25.69 23.08
C GLY A 191 0.13 24.25 22.57
N ALA A 192 -0.74 23.81 21.68
CA ALA A 192 -0.74 22.41 21.26
C ALA A 192 0.41 22.13 20.26
N GLY A 193 0.96 20.90 20.28
CA GLY A 193 2.01 20.45 19.34
C GLY A 193 3.33 21.20 19.44
N GLY A 194 3.74 21.60 20.65
CA GLY A 194 4.99 22.33 20.88
C GLY A 194 4.88 23.85 20.79
N ALA A 195 3.73 24.41 20.39
CA ALA A 195 3.53 25.84 20.19
C ALA A 195 3.81 26.72 21.44
N VAL A 196 3.87 26.14 22.64
CA VAL A 196 4.32 26.83 23.86
C VAL A 196 5.76 27.34 23.72
N PHE A 197 6.68 26.51 23.24
CA PHE A 197 8.10 26.88 23.12
C PHE A 197 8.32 28.00 22.11
N ARG A 198 7.58 27.94 21.00
CA ARG A 198 7.52 29.03 20.01
C ARG A 198 7.12 30.35 20.67
N ASN A 199 6.05 30.34 21.47
CA ASN A 199 5.54 31.55 22.11
C ASN A 199 6.53 32.11 23.13
N ILE A 200 7.20 31.26 23.91
CA ILE A 200 8.26 31.70 24.85
C ILE A 200 9.38 32.44 24.11
N TYR A 201 9.82 31.92 22.96
CA TYR A 201 10.85 32.58 22.16
C TYR A 201 10.38 33.94 21.63
N ILE A 202 9.13 34.05 21.16
CA ILE A 202 8.54 35.32 20.70
C ILE A 202 8.45 36.33 21.85
N GLN A 203 8.00 35.92 23.04
CA GLN A 203 7.95 36.79 24.22
C GLN A 203 9.34 37.34 24.59
N GLU A 204 10.39 36.54 24.43
CA GLU A 204 11.76 37.02 24.63
C GLU A 204 12.16 38.05 23.56
N MET A 205 11.84 37.80 22.29
CA MET A 205 12.12 38.75 21.20
C MET A 205 11.40 40.10 21.39
N MET A 206 10.16 40.08 21.91
CA MET A 206 9.34 41.29 22.16
C MET A 206 10.01 42.29 23.11
N LYS A 207 11.00 41.87 23.91
CA LYS A 207 11.78 42.75 24.78
C LYS A 207 12.76 43.64 24.01
N TYR A 208 13.11 43.28 22.77
CA TYR A 208 14.22 43.87 22.03
C TYR A 208 13.83 44.44 20.66
N THR A 209 12.73 44.00 20.07
CA THR A 209 12.27 44.43 18.73
C THR A 209 10.74 44.54 18.69
N PRO A 210 10.17 45.51 17.95
CA PRO A 210 8.72 45.61 17.77
C PRO A 210 8.14 44.38 17.07
N ILE A 211 7.25 43.67 17.76
CA ILE A 211 6.49 42.54 17.22
C ILE A 211 5.00 42.79 17.43
N HIS A 212 4.23 42.76 16.34
CA HIS A 212 2.78 42.85 16.36
C HIS A 212 2.18 41.44 16.26
N CYS A 213 1.65 40.96 17.37
CA CYS A 213 0.88 39.73 17.48
C CYS A 213 -0.58 40.03 17.16
N LEU A 214 -0.96 39.73 15.92
CA LEU A 214 -2.25 40.04 15.31
C LEU A 214 -3.27 38.90 15.49
N GLY A 215 -2.80 37.71 15.86
CA GLY A 215 -3.63 36.52 16.09
C GLY A 215 -4.06 36.40 17.56
N SER A 216 -4.71 35.29 17.93
CA SER A 216 -5.17 35.06 19.31
C SER A 216 -4.02 34.88 20.31
N CYS A 217 -2.84 34.46 19.84
CA CYS A 217 -1.68 34.24 20.70
C CYS A 217 -0.92 35.54 20.97
N MET A 218 -0.73 35.87 22.26
CA MET A 218 -0.01 37.08 22.71
C MET A 218 -0.56 38.38 22.09
N HIS A 219 -1.84 38.39 21.75
CA HIS A 219 -2.53 39.44 21.01
C HIS A 219 -2.24 40.84 21.59
N ASN A 220 -1.46 41.66 20.85
CA ASN A 220 -1.03 42.99 21.31
C ASN A 220 -1.31 44.10 20.29
N MET A 221 -1.91 43.76 19.15
CA MET A 221 -2.23 44.69 18.08
C MET A 221 -3.47 44.20 17.32
N ASP A 222 -4.47 45.06 17.20
CA ASP A 222 -5.69 44.76 16.46
C ASP A 222 -5.48 44.87 14.94
N LEU A 223 -6.21 44.04 14.19
CA LEU A 223 -6.36 44.20 12.75
C LEU A 223 -7.48 45.20 12.44
N PRO A 224 -7.35 46.02 11.39
CA PRO A 224 -8.49 46.76 10.84
C PRO A 224 -9.67 45.82 10.56
N PRO A 225 -10.93 46.27 10.73
CA PRO A 225 -12.11 45.42 10.51
C PRO A 225 -12.13 44.73 9.14
N ASP A 226 -11.70 45.43 8.09
CA ASP A 226 -11.66 44.91 6.71
C ASP A 226 -10.59 43.82 6.51
N ASP A 227 -9.54 43.86 7.34
CA ASP A 227 -8.44 42.88 7.32
C ASP A 227 -8.74 41.66 8.19
N ASN A 228 -9.79 41.68 9.02
CA ASN A 228 -10.11 40.57 9.89
C ASN A 228 -10.36 39.31 9.05
N PRO A 229 -9.55 38.24 9.17
CA PRO A 229 -9.71 37.04 8.38
C PRO A 229 -11.04 36.31 8.67
N GLY A 230 -11.69 36.58 9.80
CA GLY A 230 -12.83 35.81 10.30
C GLY A 230 -12.41 34.42 10.75
N PRO A 231 -13.36 33.51 11.05
CA PRO A 231 -13.05 32.12 11.37
C PRO A 231 -12.40 31.42 10.18
N VAL A 232 -11.15 30.97 10.35
CA VAL A 232 -10.32 30.36 9.30
C VAL A 232 -11.02 29.20 8.59
N TRP A 233 -11.79 28.40 9.32
CA TRP A 233 -12.47 27.22 8.79
C TRP A 233 -13.78 27.54 8.03
N ASN A 234 -14.27 28.78 8.07
CA ASN A 234 -15.43 29.18 7.27
C ASN A 234 -15.05 29.48 5.81
N ASP A 235 -13.86 30.03 5.57
CA ASP A 235 -13.32 30.33 4.25
C ASP A 235 -11.78 30.42 4.34
N LEU A 236 -11.13 29.25 4.30
CA LEU A 236 -9.69 29.13 4.46
C LEU A 236 -8.92 29.89 3.35
N GLY A 237 -9.44 29.86 2.11
CA GLY A 237 -8.86 30.59 0.98
C GLY A 237 -8.81 32.09 1.21
N ARG A 238 -9.94 32.68 1.61
CA ARG A 238 -10.01 34.11 1.96
C ARG A 238 -9.14 34.43 3.17
N ALA A 239 -9.15 33.59 4.20
CA ALA A 239 -8.32 33.79 5.39
C ALA A 239 -6.82 33.83 5.02
N MET A 240 -6.36 32.89 4.19
CA MET A 240 -4.96 32.83 3.75
C MET A 240 -4.60 33.97 2.78
N ASN A 241 -5.50 34.35 1.86
CA ASN A 241 -5.30 35.51 0.99
C ASN A 241 -5.18 36.81 1.80
N ARG A 242 -6.04 37.00 2.81
CA ARG A 242 -5.93 38.14 3.74
C ARG A 242 -4.63 38.10 4.53
N LYS A 243 -4.19 36.92 5.00
CA LYS A 243 -2.89 36.74 5.68
C LYS A 243 -1.73 37.21 4.80
N VAL A 244 -1.74 36.87 3.50
CA VAL A 244 -0.76 37.38 2.52
C VAL A 244 -0.82 38.90 2.41
N HIS A 245 -2.02 39.49 2.30
CA HIS A 245 -2.16 40.96 2.23
C HIS A 245 -1.64 41.67 3.49
N ILE A 246 -2.00 41.16 4.67
CA ILE A 246 -1.58 41.69 5.97
C ILE A 246 -0.05 41.66 6.09
N PHE A 247 0.56 40.50 5.86
CA PHE A 247 2.02 40.33 5.97
C PHE A 247 2.78 41.19 4.97
N GLY A 248 2.25 41.42 3.77
CA GLY A 248 2.89 42.25 2.75
C GLY A 248 3.14 43.69 3.19
N ARG A 249 2.36 44.20 4.16
CA ARG A 249 2.52 45.54 4.75
C ARG A 249 3.62 45.62 5.82
N TYR A 250 4.16 44.50 6.27
CA TYR A 250 5.22 44.47 7.29
C TYR A 250 6.59 44.23 6.66
N ARG A 251 7.65 44.74 7.32
CA ARG A 251 9.04 44.43 6.96
C ARG A 251 9.36 42.96 7.21
N PHE A 252 8.89 42.42 8.33
CA PHE A 252 9.13 41.03 8.69
C PHE A 252 7.84 40.28 9.04
N SER A 253 7.85 38.96 8.88
CA SER A 253 6.82 38.07 9.42
C SER A 253 7.48 36.91 10.16
N LEU A 254 6.94 36.55 11.32
CA LEU A 254 7.40 35.40 12.09
C LEU A 254 6.76 34.13 11.51
N ALA A 255 7.52 33.41 10.70
CA ALA A 255 7.16 32.12 10.10
C ALA A 255 7.65 30.97 10.98
N PHE A 256 7.17 30.94 12.24
CA PHE A 256 7.62 29.95 13.22
C PHE A 256 6.69 28.74 13.24
N GLU A 257 7.25 27.55 13.07
CA GLU A 257 6.54 26.30 13.21
C GLU A 257 6.13 26.02 14.65
N ASN A 258 5.18 25.09 14.83
CA ASN A 258 4.78 24.66 16.17
C ASN A 258 5.92 23.88 16.87
N ASN A 259 6.74 23.19 16.08
CA ASN A 259 7.86 22.37 16.53
C ASN A 259 9.02 22.43 15.53
N ASN A 260 10.24 22.21 16.03
CA ASN A 260 11.47 22.24 15.23
C ASN A 260 11.87 20.82 14.82
N LEU A 261 11.21 20.27 13.81
CA LEU A 261 11.45 18.90 13.32
C LEU A 261 11.99 18.93 11.89
N THR A 262 12.96 18.07 11.60
CA THR A 262 13.45 17.85 10.22
C THR A 262 12.29 17.53 9.29
N ASP A 263 12.29 18.17 8.13
CA ASP A 263 11.26 18.09 7.08
C ASP A 263 9.89 18.72 7.40
N TYR A 264 9.60 19.06 8.66
CA TYR A 264 8.30 19.66 9.03
C TYR A 264 8.26 21.14 8.68
N ILE A 265 7.80 21.42 7.46
CA ILE A 265 7.69 22.78 6.92
C ILE A 265 6.26 22.94 6.40
N SER A 266 5.56 23.92 6.97
CA SER A 266 4.15 24.19 6.70
C SER A 266 3.97 25.39 5.76
N GLU A 267 2.73 25.85 5.63
CA GLU A 267 2.36 27.00 4.81
C GLU A 267 3.01 28.32 5.30
N LYS A 268 3.47 28.38 6.56
CA LYS A 268 3.87 29.63 7.24
C LYS A 268 4.95 30.40 6.50
N VAL A 269 6.05 29.73 6.14
CA VAL A 269 7.18 30.36 5.43
C VAL A 269 6.79 30.74 4.01
N PHE A 270 6.05 29.89 3.30
CA PHE A 270 5.61 30.16 1.94
C PHE A 270 4.64 31.33 1.87
N THR A 271 3.72 31.45 2.84
CA THR A 271 2.81 32.60 2.99
C THR A 271 3.60 33.90 3.13
N ALA A 272 4.68 33.90 3.92
CA ALA A 272 5.53 35.07 4.09
C ALA A 272 6.28 35.42 2.78
N LEU A 273 6.89 34.44 2.10
CA LEU A 273 7.58 34.64 0.82
C LEU A 273 6.64 35.19 -0.27
N LEU A 274 5.41 34.68 -0.33
CA LEU A 274 4.37 35.12 -1.28
C LEU A 274 3.89 36.55 -0.98
N SER A 275 3.84 36.94 0.28
CA SER A 275 3.46 38.30 0.68
C SER A 275 4.51 39.37 0.37
N GLY A 276 5.74 38.97 0.05
CA GLY A 276 6.85 39.91 -0.13
C GLY A 276 7.28 40.58 1.18
N THR A 277 7.08 39.92 2.32
CA THR A 277 7.73 40.26 3.60
C THR A 277 8.98 39.40 3.80
N LEU A 278 9.91 39.82 4.66
CA LEU A 278 11.10 39.02 4.97
C LEU A 278 10.76 38.02 6.08
N PRO A 279 10.73 36.69 5.82
CA PRO A 279 10.38 35.71 6.83
C PRO A 279 11.52 35.55 7.85
N ILE A 280 11.16 35.57 9.12
CA ILE A 280 12.01 35.09 10.22
C ILE A 280 11.50 33.69 10.55
N TYR A 281 12.34 32.68 10.35
CA TYR A 281 11.95 31.27 10.37
C TYR A 281 12.53 30.54 11.59
N MET A 282 11.67 29.78 12.25
CA MET A 282 11.99 28.81 13.30
C MET A 282 11.25 27.52 12.97
N GLY A 283 11.95 26.40 12.84
CA GLY A 283 11.34 25.14 12.45
C GLY A 283 12.38 24.11 12.03
N ALA A 284 12.16 23.49 10.87
CA ALA A 284 13.02 22.46 10.32
C ALA A 284 14.47 22.94 10.10
N PRO A 285 15.49 22.19 10.58
CA PRO A 285 16.89 22.56 10.39
C PRO A 285 17.33 22.55 8.92
N ASN A 286 16.65 21.80 8.05
CA ASN A 286 16.94 21.68 6.62
C ASN A 286 16.08 22.60 5.73
N ILE A 287 15.52 23.69 6.28
CA ILE A 287 14.67 24.64 5.54
C ILE A 287 15.32 25.20 4.26
N ASP A 288 16.66 25.29 4.20
CA ASP A 288 17.38 25.79 3.03
C ASP A 288 17.15 24.92 1.77
N GLU A 289 16.75 23.65 1.93
CA GLU A 289 16.34 22.76 0.84
C GLU A 289 14.94 23.07 0.28
N PHE A 290 14.18 23.94 0.95
CA PHE A 290 12.78 24.23 0.64
C PHE A 290 12.52 25.68 0.27
N VAL A 291 13.53 26.55 0.35
CA VAL A 291 13.40 27.97 0.01
C VAL A 291 14.53 28.44 -0.90
N PRO A 292 14.33 29.54 -1.65
CA PRO A 292 15.43 30.17 -2.37
C PRO A 292 16.55 30.63 -1.44
N GLN A 293 17.79 30.61 -1.93
CA GLN A 293 18.94 31.04 -1.13
C GLN A 293 18.79 32.51 -0.72
N ASN A 294 19.18 32.82 0.52
CA ASN A 294 19.12 34.16 1.09
C ASN A 294 17.71 34.80 1.04
N SER A 295 16.66 33.99 1.21
CA SER A 295 15.26 34.46 1.20
C SER A 295 14.62 34.59 2.59
N ILE A 296 15.30 34.07 3.63
CA ILE A 296 14.80 34.01 5.01
C ILE A 296 15.91 34.37 6.02
N ILE A 297 15.50 34.70 7.24
CA ILE A 297 16.39 34.78 8.42
C ILE A 297 16.06 33.60 9.33
N LYS A 298 17.03 32.71 9.60
CA LYS A 298 16.80 31.55 10.48
C LYS A 298 17.15 31.88 11.92
N THR A 299 16.30 31.51 12.86
CA THR A 299 16.62 31.68 14.30
C THR A 299 17.84 30.88 14.73
N SER A 300 18.12 29.75 14.07
CA SER A 300 19.26 28.86 14.36
C SER A 300 20.62 29.47 14.03
N ASP A 301 20.67 30.55 13.23
CA ASP A 301 21.92 31.23 12.88
C ASP A 301 22.40 32.18 14.00
N PHE A 302 21.60 32.35 15.05
CA PHE A 302 21.86 33.30 16.14
C PHE A 302 22.00 32.59 17.48
N LYS A 303 22.93 33.08 18.30
CA LYS A 303 23.21 32.52 19.64
C LYS A 303 22.05 32.67 20.63
N SER A 304 21.19 33.68 20.44
CA SER A 304 20.03 33.93 21.30
C SER A 304 18.98 34.81 20.61
N PRO A 305 17.73 34.87 21.12
CA PRO A 305 16.71 35.79 20.62
C PRO A 305 17.18 37.24 20.56
N LYS A 306 17.96 37.68 21.55
CA LYS A 306 18.52 39.04 21.55
C LYS A 306 19.43 39.30 20.35
N HIS A 307 20.35 38.39 20.04
CA HIS A 307 21.26 38.57 18.90
C HIS A 307 20.51 38.61 17.57
N LEU A 308 19.45 37.80 17.45
CA LEU A 308 18.54 37.86 16.31
C LEU A 308 17.83 39.23 16.25
N CYS A 309 17.29 39.72 17.36
CA CYS A 309 16.64 41.04 17.44
C CYS A 309 17.60 42.20 17.12
N ASP A 310 18.86 42.13 17.55
CA ASP A 310 19.89 43.11 17.20
C ASP A 310 20.09 43.16 15.66
N TYR A 311 20.10 42.00 15.00
CA TYR A 311 20.19 41.91 13.54
C TYR A 311 18.91 42.37 12.82
N ILE A 312 17.74 42.02 13.35
CA ILE A 312 16.45 42.51 12.82
C ILE A 312 16.39 44.03 12.92
N ASN A 313 16.79 44.63 14.04
CA ASN A 313 16.81 46.09 14.22
C ASN A 313 17.79 46.77 13.26
N TYR A 314 18.92 46.14 12.95
CA TYR A 314 19.85 46.60 11.91
C TYR A 314 19.17 46.63 10.52
N LEU A 315 18.60 45.51 10.08
CA LEU A 315 17.91 45.42 8.78
C LEU A 315 16.68 46.32 8.72
N MET A 316 15.96 46.46 9.84
CA MET A 316 14.81 47.34 9.95
C MET A 316 15.18 48.79 9.67
N ASN A 317 16.42 49.22 9.89
CA ASN A 317 16.85 50.60 9.63
C ASN A 317 17.79 50.73 8.41
N ASN A 318 18.00 49.64 7.66
CA ASN A 318 18.93 49.60 6.54
C ASN A 318 18.27 48.97 5.30
N GLU A 319 17.70 49.82 4.44
CA GLU A 319 17.02 49.38 3.22
C GLU A 319 17.95 48.58 2.30
N THR A 320 19.19 49.02 2.10
CA THR A 320 20.14 48.35 1.21
C THR A 320 20.39 46.91 1.62
N GLU A 321 20.59 46.65 2.91
CA GLU A 321 20.81 45.29 3.41
C GLU A 321 19.52 44.47 3.43
N TYR A 322 18.39 45.09 3.77
CA TYR A 322 17.08 44.44 3.68
C TYR A 322 16.78 43.95 2.26
N GLN A 323 17.07 44.77 1.24
CA GLN A 323 16.78 44.45 -0.16
C GLN A 323 17.61 43.28 -0.69
N LYS A 324 18.78 42.97 -0.09
CA LYS A 324 19.57 41.78 -0.47
C LYS A 324 18.79 40.48 -0.31
N TYR A 325 17.83 40.43 0.62
CA TYR A 325 16.96 39.27 0.84
C TYR A 325 15.86 39.08 -0.22
N PHE A 326 15.71 40.03 -1.15
CA PHE A 326 14.72 39.97 -2.24
C PHE A 326 15.37 39.82 -3.62
N GLU A 327 16.70 39.79 -3.71
CA GLU A 327 17.42 39.61 -4.98
C GLU A 327 17.09 38.27 -5.66
N TRP A 328 16.78 37.23 -4.89
CA TRP A 328 16.34 35.93 -5.44
C TRP A 328 15.08 36.04 -6.30
N LYS A 329 14.21 37.04 -6.07
CA LYS A 329 12.99 37.26 -6.88
C LYS A 329 13.30 37.71 -8.31
N LYS A 330 14.53 38.16 -8.58
CA LYS A 330 15.01 38.59 -9.92
C LYS A 330 15.73 37.47 -10.67
N LEU A 331 15.93 36.32 -10.03
CA LEU A 331 16.66 35.17 -10.56
C LEU A 331 15.69 34.03 -10.90
N PRO A 332 16.08 33.10 -11.77
CA PRO A 332 15.35 31.84 -11.92
C PRO A 332 15.22 31.12 -10.58
N LEU A 333 14.06 30.51 -10.34
CA LEU A 333 13.84 29.73 -9.12
C LEU A 333 14.79 28.52 -9.08
N PRO A 334 15.41 28.21 -7.91
CA PRO A 334 16.30 27.07 -7.80
C PRO A 334 15.59 25.73 -8.06
N ALA A 335 16.30 24.77 -8.66
CA ALA A 335 15.74 23.45 -8.98
C ALA A 335 15.21 22.71 -7.74
N HIS A 336 15.88 22.82 -6.60
CA HIS A 336 15.41 22.19 -5.35
C HIS A 336 14.09 22.79 -4.87
N PHE A 337 13.87 24.10 -5.05
CA PHE A 337 12.60 24.75 -4.72
C PHE A 337 11.47 24.28 -5.65
N ILE A 338 11.75 24.18 -6.95
CA ILE A 338 10.81 23.66 -7.94
C ILE A 338 10.41 22.21 -7.59
N ASP A 339 11.38 21.35 -7.26
CA ASP A 339 11.11 19.97 -6.83
C ASP A 339 10.18 19.92 -5.61
N LYS A 340 10.42 20.74 -4.58
CA LYS A 340 9.52 20.77 -3.41
C LYS A 340 8.13 21.25 -3.81
N TYR A 341 8.03 22.29 -4.65
CA TYR A 341 6.75 22.82 -5.13
C TYR A 341 5.95 21.80 -5.94
N ASP A 342 6.63 21.07 -6.83
CA ASP A 342 6.03 20.02 -7.64
C ASP A 342 5.57 18.83 -6.81
N ARG A 343 6.08 18.67 -5.57
CA ARG A 343 5.63 17.68 -4.57
C ARG A 343 4.64 18.22 -3.54
N CYS A 344 4.10 19.41 -3.78
CA CYS A 344 3.04 19.97 -2.95
C CYS A 344 1.83 19.02 -2.92
N VAL A 345 1.37 18.68 -1.70
CA VAL A 345 0.30 17.69 -1.49
C VAL A 345 -0.99 18.03 -2.24
N PHE A 346 -1.29 19.32 -2.43
CA PHE A 346 -2.51 19.77 -3.10
C PHE A 346 -2.45 19.70 -4.63
N TYR A 347 -1.25 19.67 -5.22
CA TYR A 347 -1.08 19.75 -6.67
C TYR A 347 -0.86 18.38 -7.31
N SER A 348 -0.01 17.56 -6.70
CA SER A 348 0.45 16.30 -7.31
C SER A 348 0.47 15.12 -6.34
N GLY A 349 0.07 15.30 -5.07
CA GLY A 349 0.17 14.26 -4.04
C GLY A 349 -0.54 12.97 -4.43
N ASP A 350 -1.70 13.07 -5.07
CA ASP A 350 -2.47 11.93 -5.59
C ASP A 350 -1.78 11.25 -6.75
N CYS A 351 -1.22 12.01 -7.69
CA CYS A 351 -0.46 11.46 -8.79
C CYS A 351 0.86 10.82 -8.34
N ALA A 352 1.55 11.40 -7.36
CA ALA A 352 2.76 10.84 -6.77
C ALA A 352 2.48 9.49 -6.09
N LEU A 353 1.41 9.43 -5.28
CA LEU A 353 0.93 8.18 -4.70
C LEU A 353 0.58 7.16 -5.79
N CYS A 354 -0.18 7.58 -6.81
CA CYS A 354 -0.61 6.71 -7.88
C CYS A 354 0.59 6.10 -8.63
N LYS A 355 1.58 6.92 -9.01
CA LYS A 355 2.82 6.44 -9.64
C LYS A 355 3.55 5.43 -8.77
N TYR A 356 3.60 5.65 -7.46
CA TYR A 356 4.27 4.74 -6.54
C TYR A 356 3.53 3.40 -6.44
N LEU A 357 2.20 3.41 -6.34
CA LEU A 357 1.38 2.20 -6.30
C LEU A 357 1.49 1.37 -7.60
N HIS A 358 1.49 2.01 -8.76
CA HIS A 358 1.76 1.35 -10.04
C HIS A 358 3.16 0.75 -10.08
N LYS A 359 4.18 1.49 -9.63
CA LYS A 359 5.56 0.98 -9.51
C LYS A 359 5.64 -0.26 -8.61
N LEU A 360 4.95 -0.27 -7.48
CA LEU A 360 4.90 -1.45 -6.60
C LEU A 360 4.25 -2.64 -7.30
N LYS A 361 3.14 -2.41 -8.00
CA LYS A 361 2.44 -3.44 -8.77
C LYS A 361 3.32 -4.01 -9.89
N ASP A 362 4.04 -3.15 -10.60
CA ASP A 362 5.00 -3.56 -11.63
C ASP A 362 6.17 -4.34 -11.02
N MET A 363 6.68 -3.92 -9.86
CA MET A 363 7.69 -4.68 -9.14
C MET A 363 7.17 -6.06 -8.72
N GLN A 364 5.95 -6.15 -8.20
CA GLN A 364 5.32 -7.44 -7.87
C GLN A 364 5.07 -8.30 -9.12
N ALA A 365 4.67 -7.69 -10.24
CA ALA A 365 4.49 -8.36 -11.54
C ALA A 365 5.83 -8.85 -12.13
N ASN A 366 6.90 -8.08 -11.99
CA ASN A 366 8.22 -8.42 -12.49
C ASN A 366 8.89 -9.48 -11.60
N VAL A 367 8.73 -9.37 -10.29
CA VAL A 367 9.13 -10.40 -9.32
C VAL A 367 8.37 -11.70 -9.58
N THR A 368 7.06 -11.64 -9.83
CA THR A 368 6.29 -12.83 -10.24
C THR A 368 6.78 -13.37 -11.58
N SER A 369 7.00 -12.58 -12.63
CA SER A 369 7.49 -13.11 -13.92
C SER A 369 8.86 -13.81 -13.86
N ALA A 370 9.78 -13.35 -13.00
CA ALA A 370 11.09 -13.99 -12.78
C ALA A 370 11.07 -15.11 -11.71
N GLN A 371 10.09 -15.10 -10.80
CA GLN A 371 9.94 -16.08 -9.70
C GLN A 371 8.75 -17.05 -9.86
N LEU A 372 8.02 -17.04 -10.98
CA LEU A 372 6.97 -18.02 -11.38
C LEU A 372 7.50 -19.47 -11.49
N GLN A 373 8.72 -19.73 -11.01
CA GLN A 373 9.31 -21.07 -10.89
C GLN A 373 9.35 -21.59 -9.44
N GLY A 374 8.97 -20.79 -8.42
CA GLY A 374 9.16 -21.11 -7.00
C GLY A 374 7.95 -20.88 -6.07
N HIS A 375 8.10 -21.36 -4.83
CA HIS A 375 7.18 -21.22 -3.68
C HIS A 375 7.04 -19.75 -3.27
N ARG A 376 5.94 -19.40 -2.63
CA ARG A 376 5.72 -18.05 -2.11
C ARG A 376 6.59 -17.85 -0.87
N PHE A 377 7.57 -16.93 -0.94
CA PHE A 377 8.40 -16.55 0.21
C PHE A 377 7.94 -15.26 0.91
N VAL A 378 7.06 -14.47 0.29
CA VAL A 378 6.63 -13.14 0.79
C VAL A 378 5.14 -12.95 0.49
N PHE A 379 4.29 -12.65 1.48
CA PHE A 379 2.86 -12.31 1.28
C PHE A 379 2.61 -10.80 1.40
N GLY A 380 3.58 -9.99 0.96
CA GLY A 380 3.52 -8.53 1.12
C GLY A 380 3.69 -8.08 2.57
N GLU A 381 4.08 -8.96 3.50
CA GLU A 381 4.59 -8.51 4.78
C GLU A 381 5.91 -7.75 4.60
N PRO A 382 6.27 -6.83 5.52
CA PRO A 382 7.56 -6.17 5.49
C PRO A 382 8.70 -7.18 5.35
N GLU A 383 9.76 -6.83 4.63
CA GLU A 383 10.90 -7.73 4.33
C GLU A 383 11.46 -8.44 5.58
N TRP A 384 11.40 -7.79 6.75
CA TRP A 384 11.82 -8.36 8.03
C TRP A 384 10.90 -9.44 8.62
N VAL A 385 9.65 -9.55 8.15
CA VAL A 385 8.67 -10.61 8.49
C VAL A 385 8.74 -11.77 7.50
N ALA A 386 9.16 -11.49 6.25
CA ALA A 386 9.16 -12.42 5.13
C ALA A 386 10.21 -13.56 5.23
N HIS A 387 10.95 -13.64 6.35
CA HIS A 387 12.04 -14.60 6.50
C HIS A 387 11.64 -15.93 7.14
N SER A 388 10.36 -16.16 7.47
CA SER A 388 9.95 -17.32 8.27
C SER A 388 8.72 -18.05 7.71
N THR A 389 8.93 -18.93 6.73
CA THR A 389 7.92 -19.91 6.27
C THR A 389 8.31 -21.31 6.76
N ARG A 390 7.37 -22.04 7.36
CA ARG A 390 7.53 -23.48 7.68
C ARG A 390 6.66 -24.30 6.73
N ASN A 391 7.26 -25.31 6.13
CA ASN A 391 6.56 -26.23 5.24
C ASN A 391 6.30 -27.55 5.95
N LEU A 392 5.14 -28.17 5.70
CA LEU A 392 4.90 -29.55 6.10
C LEU A 392 5.82 -30.47 5.32
N VAL A 393 6.62 -31.27 5.99
CA VAL A 393 7.36 -32.37 5.37
C VAL A 393 6.50 -33.62 5.45
N VAL A 394 6.12 -34.14 4.29
CA VAL A 394 5.34 -35.38 4.16
C VAL A 394 6.28 -36.54 3.86
N ASN A 395 6.30 -37.53 4.73
CA ASN A 395 7.09 -38.74 4.62
C ASN A 395 6.27 -39.98 5.04
N ARG A 396 6.90 -41.17 5.14
CA ARG A 396 6.21 -42.45 5.48
C ARG A 396 5.48 -42.46 6.82
N LYS A 397 5.84 -41.55 7.73
CA LYS A 397 5.27 -41.45 9.08
C LYS A 397 4.16 -40.42 9.17
N THR A 398 4.10 -39.48 8.22
CA THR A 398 3.10 -38.41 8.18
C THR A 398 1.74 -39.01 7.89
N CYS A 399 0.76 -38.73 8.74
CA CYS A 399 -0.62 -39.12 8.53
C CYS A 399 -1.53 -38.15 9.27
N ILE A 400 -1.88 -37.06 8.59
CA ILE A 400 -2.82 -36.08 9.13
C ILE A 400 -4.22 -36.57 8.85
N ARG A 401 -5.00 -36.74 9.93
CA ARG A 401 -6.42 -37.08 9.85
C ARG A 401 -7.26 -35.95 10.41
N LEU A 402 -8.28 -35.56 9.66
CA LEU A 402 -9.35 -34.71 10.16
C LEU A 402 -10.28 -35.56 11.04
N LEU A 403 -10.44 -35.19 12.31
CA LEU A 403 -11.43 -35.84 13.18
C LEU A 403 -12.84 -35.48 12.69
N PRO A 404 -13.82 -36.39 12.79
CA PRO A 404 -15.17 -36.13 12.35
C PRO A 404 -15.76 -34.96 13.14
N VAL A 405 -16.01 -33.85 12.44
CA VAL A 405 -16.72 -32.70 12.97
C VAL A 405 -18.22 -32.92 12.71
N SER A 406 -19.09 -32.38 13.58
CA SER A 406 -20.54 -32.32 13.34
C SER A 406 -20.85 -31.99 11.87
N PRO A 407 -21.78 -32.70 11.20
CA PRO A 407 -21.76 -32.91 9.76
C PRO A 407 -21.99 -31.60 9.00
N LYS A 408 -20.91 -30.94 8.58
CA LYS A 408 -20.96 -29.95 7.51
C LYS A 408 -20.56 -30.65 6.22
N GLN A 409 -21.57 -31.04 5.46
CA GLN A 409 -21.41 -31.57 4.11
C GLN A 409 -20.91 -30.46 3.18
N VAL A 410 -19.85 -30.73 2.43
CA VAL A 410 -19.53 -29.96 1.21
C VAL A 410 -20.29 -30.65 0.08
N GLU A 411 -21.49 -30.15 -0.20
CA GLU A 411 -22.33 -30.66 -1.29
C GLU A 411 -22.27 -29.71 -2.49
N GLY A 412 -22.00 -30.25 -3.68
CA GLY A 412 -21.99 -29.50 -4.93
C GLY A 412 -20.68 -28.76 -5.16
N ASN A 413 -20.75 -27.43 -5.25
CA ASN A 413 -19.63 -26.60 -5.70
C ASN A 413 -18.51 -26.53 -4.66
N PHE A 414 -17.26 -26.79 -5.06
CA PHE A 414 -16.12 -26.63 -4.16
C PHE A 414 -14.85 -26.22 -4.90
N ALA A 415 -13.87 -25.74 -4.14
CA ALA A 415 -12.52 -25.53 -4.62
C ALA A 415 -11.49 -26.06 -3.62
N PHE A 416 -10.45 -26.69 -4.13
CA PHE A 416 -9.28 -27.14 -3.38
C PHE A 416 -8.05 -26.47 -3.94
N THR A 417 -7.20 -25.92 -3.08
CA THR A 417 -5.88 -25.41 -3.49
C THR A 417 -4.81 -25.82 -2.50
N ALA A 418 -3.59 -26.08 -2.98
CA ALA A 418 -2.43 -26.35 -2.15
C ALA A 418 -1.14 -25.98 -2.87
N TRP A 419 -0.11 -25.60 -2.12
CA TRP A 419 1.27 -25.64 -2.60
C TRP A 419 1.89 -27.01 -2.32
N ILE A 420 2.57 -27.57 -3.31
CA ILE A 420 3.26 -28.85 -3.21
C ILE A 420 4.66 -28.76 -3.81
N ASN A 421 5.63 -29.47 -3.21
CA ASN A 421 6.94 -29.73 -3.77
C ASN A 421 7.17 -31.25 -3.77
N ILE A 422 7.42 -31.83 -4.95
CA ILE A 422 7.56 -33.28 -5.10
C ILE A 422 9.03 -33.66 -4.92
N GLU A 423 9.32 -34.50 -3.93
CA GLU A 423 10.69 -34.98 -3.63
C GLU A 423 10.85 -36.51 -3.84
N SER A 424 9.90 -37.18 -4.51
CA SER A 424 10.10 -38.57 -4.96
C SER A 424 9.37 -38.90 -6.27
N THR A 425 9.71 -40.04 -6.87
CA THR A 425 9.28 -40.46 -8.22
C THR A 425 8.23 -41.58 -8.26
N GLY A 426 7.60 -41.93 -7.14
CA GLY A 426 6.53 -42.93 -7.09
C GLY A 426 5.16 -42.33 -7.40
N ALA A 427 4.27 -43.07 -8.06
CA ALA A 427 2.85 -42.74 -8.11
C ALA A 427 2.27 -42.85 -6.69
N ARG A 428 1.58 -41.81 -6.22
CA ARG A 428 1.28 -41.66 -4.79
C ARG A 428 -0.03 -40.91 -4.59
N LYS A 429 -0.87 -41.40 -3.67
CA LYS A 429 -2.05 -40.65 -3.21
C LYS A 429 -1.58 -39.57 -2.24
N VAL A 430 -2.01 -38.35 -2.50
CA VAL A 430 -1.58 -37.16 -1.76
C VAL A 430 -2.64 -36.77 -0.73
N PHE A 431 -3.88 -36.66 -1.21
CA PHE A 431 -5.04 -36.34 -0.41
C PHE A 431 -6.10 -37.40 -0.65
N LYS A 432 -6.62 -37.99 0.43
CA LYS A 432 -7.86 -38.76 0.39
C LYS A 432 -8.96 -37.85 0.92
N ILE A 433 -10.03 -37.69 0.17
CA ILE A 433 -11.13 -36.79 0.50
C ILE A 433 -12.40 -37.63 0.60
N GLY A 434 -12.84 -37.88 1.83
CA GLY A 434 -13.92 -38.83 2.09
C GLY A 434 -13.54 -40.28 1.75
N ASN A 435 -14.52 -41.09 1.35
CA ASN A 435 -14.32 -42.52 1.12
C ASN A 435 -13.88 -42.86 -0.31
N ASP A 436 -14.42 -42.14 -1.30
CA ASP A 436 -14.32 -42.53 -2.72
C ASP A 436 -13.59 -41.51 -3.60
N SER A 437 -13.10 -40.40 -3.03
CA SER A 437 -12.40 -39.36 -3.79
C SER A 437 -10.96 -39.18 -3.32
N TYR A 438 -10.04 -38.91 -4.24
CA TYR A 438 -8.65 -38.65 -3.92
C TYR A 438 -7.96 -37.77 -4.95
N ILE A 439 -6.93 -37.05 -4.48
CA ILE A 439 -5.97 -36.35 -5.31
C ILE A 439 -4.68 -37.16 -5.28
N ALA A 440 -4.18 -37.50 -6.46
CA ALA A 440 -2.95 -38.26 -6.62
C ALA A 440 -1.99 -37.56 -7.57
N ILE A 441 -0.71 -37.91 -7.43
CA ILE A 441 0.35 -37.50 -8.34
C ILE A 441 1.02 -38.77 -8.85
N HIS A 442 0.99 -38.98 -10.16
CA HIS A 442 1.46 -40.24 -10.76
C HIS A 442 2.26 -40.03 -12.04
N LYS A 443 3.03 -41.06 -12.42
CA LYS A 443 3.67 -41.10 -13.74
C LYS A 443 2.64 -41.42 -14.81
N GLN A 444 2.91 -41.00 -16.04
CA GLN A 444 2.01 -41.17 -17.19
C GLN A 444 1.53 -42.62 -17.43
N HIS A 445 2.32 -43.63 -17.03
CA HIS A 445 1.99 -45.04 -17.22
C HIS A 445 1.31 -45.74 -16.02
N ASP A 446 1.27 -45.08 -14.86
CA ASP A 446 0.78 -45.66 -13.59
C ASP A 446 -0.62 -45.12 -13.19
N GLY A 447 -1.23 -44.27 -14.03
CA GLY A 447 -2.56 -43.72 -13.79
C GLY A 447 -3.72 -44.69 -14.15
N PRO A 448 -4.94 -44.45 -13.63
CA PRO A 448 -6.11 -45.28 -13.90
C PRO A 448 -6.44 -45.34 -15.40
N ILE A 449 -6.75 -46.55 -15.88
CA ILE A 449 -6.84 -46.88 -17.32
C ILE A 449 -8.12 -46.34 -17.98
N SER A 450 -9.12 -45.93 -17.18
CA SER A 450 -10.50 -45.64 -17.61
C SER A 450 -10.72 -44.33 -18.38
N SER A 451 -9.83 -43.35 -18.34
CA SER A 451 -10.08 -42.00 -18.89
C SER A 451 -9.26 -41.59 -20.13
N ARG A 452 -8.56 -42.53 -20.79
CA ARG A 452 -7.73 -42.22 -21.98
C ARG A 452 -8.59 -41.90 -23.20
N SER A 453 -8.48 -40.68 -23.74
CA SER A 453 -9.11 -40.31 -25.01
C SER A 453 -8.40 -41.01 -26.18
N SER A 454 -9.14 -41.31 -27.25
CA SER A 454 -8.66 -41.98 -28.46
C SER A 454 -7.56 -41.21 -29.22
N GLN A 455 -7.36 -39.92 -28.95
CA GLN A 455 -6.24 -39.12 -29.46
C GLN A 455 -4.92 -39.39 -28.70
N GLN A 456 -4.96 -39.61 -27.39
CA GLN A 456 -3.75 -39.87 -26.58
C GLN A 456 -3.07 -41.23 -26.89
N GLN A 457 -3.79 -42.16 -27.53
CA GLN A 457 -3.21 -43.43 -27.98
C GLN A 457 -2.38 -43.29 -29.26
N GLN A 458 -2.59 -42.24 -30.08
CA GLN A 458 -1.86 -42.06 -31.34
C GLN A 458 -0.55 -41.28 -31.18
N ASP A 459 -0.45 -40.38 -30.20
CA ASP A 459 0.77 -39.59 -29.95
C ASP A 459 1.90 -40.37 -29.22
N GLN A 460 1.63 -41.61 -28.77
CA GLN A 460 2.61 -42.44 -28.05
C GLN A 460 3.76 -42.96 -28.92
N GLN A 461 3.70 -42.85 -30.25
CA GLN A 461 4.78 -43.35 -31.12
C GLN A 461 5.90 -42.33 -31.42
N GLN A 462 5.82 -41.07 -30.94
CA GLN A 462 6.83 -40.06 -31.30
C GLN A 462 7.45 -39.23 -30.15
N GLN A 463 7.06 -39.40 -28.89
CA GLN A 463 7.71 -38.67 -27.79
C GLN A 463 8.74 -39.54 -27.04
N ALA A 464 10.00 -39.13 -27.17
CA ALA A 464 11.14 -39.72 -26.46
C ALA A 464 10.91 -39.73 -24.94
N PHE A 465 11.21 -40.88 -24.33
CA PHE A 465 11.24 -41.15 -22.88
C PHE A 465 11.70 -39.95 -22.02
N GLN A 466 10.78 -39.39 -21.21
CA GLN A 466 11.11 -38.52 -20.07
C GLN A 466 10.63 -39.22 -18.77
N PRO A 467 11.43 -40.13 -18.18
CA PRO A 467 11.01 -41.05 -17.12
C PRO A 467 10.62 -40.41 -15.76
N ASN A 468 10.61 -39.08 -15.67
CA ASN A 468 10.43 -38.30 -14.44
C ASN A 468 9.25 -37.31 -14.47
N ASN A 469 8.43 -37.28 -15.52
CA ASN A 469 7.26 -36.40 -15.55
C ASN A 469 6.13 -36.97 -14.66
N MET A 470 5.67 -36.15 -13.72
CA MET A 470 4.55 -36.47 -12.82
C MET A 470 3.32 -35.65 -13.23
N PHE A 471 2.13 -36.20 -13.08
CA PHE A 471 0.88 -35.54 -13.45
C PHE A 471 -0.05 -35.50 -12.23
N LEU A 472 -0.82 -34.41 -12.12
CA LEU A 472 -1.87 -34.27 -11.12
C LEU A 472 -3.10 -35.01 -11.62
N SER A 473 -3.72 -35.81 -10.76
CA SER A 473 -5.03 -36.40 -11.03
C SER A 473 -5.99 -36.14 -9.88
N PHE A 474 -7.22 -35.80 -10.22
CA PHE A 474 -8.33 -35.82 -9.28
C PHE A 474 -9.28 -36.94 -9.69
N CYS A 475 -9.53 -37.85 -8.75
CA CYS A 475 -10.29 -39.07 -8.98
C CYS A 475 -11.49 -39.12 -8.05
N VAL A 476 -12.63 -39.49 -8.62
CA VAL A 476 -13.89 -39.70 -7.91
C VAL A 476 -14.42 -41.06 -8.32
N HIS A 477 -14.55 -41.97 -7.36
CA HIS A 477 -14.74 -43.41 -7.58
C HIS A 477 -13.65 -43.99 -8.51
N ASN A 478 -14.00 -44.31 -9.77
CA ASN A 478 -13.10 -44.87 -10.79
C ASN A 478 -12.84 -43.91 -11.96
N ASP A 479 -13.42 -42.71 -11.92
CA ASP A 479 -13.30 -41.72 -12.98
C ASP A 479 -12.31 -40.62 -12.55
N CYS A 480 -11.36 -40.30 -13.41
CA CYS A 480 -10.27 -39.39 -13.08
C CYS A 480 -10.02 -38.37 -14.19
N ILE A 481 -9.90 -37.11 -13.79
CA ILE A 481 -9.34 -36.03 -14.60
C ILE A 481 -7.83 -35.94 -14.33
N ILE A 482 -7.03 -35.78 -15.38
CA ILE A 482 -5.57 -35.74 -15.31
C ILE A 482 -5.08 -34.43 -15.95
N SER A 483 -4.07 -33.81 -15.35
CA SER A 483 -3.44 -32.60 -15.88
C SER A 483 -2.71 -32.87 -17.20
N GLU A 484 -2.70 -31.90 -18.10
CA GLU A 484 -1.85 -31.90 -19.30
C GLU A 484 -0.44 -31.44 -18.96
N THR A 485 -0.29 -30.46 -18.07
CA THR A 485 1.01 -29.95 -17.65
C THR A 485 1.67 -30.92 -16.64
N PRO A 486 2.93 -31.34 -16.88
CA PRO A 486 3.68 -32.15 -15.93
C PRO A 486 4.21 -31.32 -14.76
N LEU A 487 4.07 -31.86 -13.55
CA LEU A 487 4.72 -31.40 -12.33
C LEU A 487 6.17 -31.88 -12.29
N LYS A 488 7.10 -30.95 -12.07
CA LYS A 488 8.55 -31.21 -12.03
C LYS A 488 9.04 -31.45 -10.60
N TYR A 489 10.00 -32.35 -10.46
CA TYR A 489 10.66 -32.67 -9.19
C TYR A 489 11.39 -31.47 -8.58
N GLY A 490 11.33 -31.34 -7.26
CA GLY A 490 12.07 -30.34 -6.48
C GLY A 490 11.58 -28.90 -6.64
N LEU A 491 10.56 -28.68 -7.49
CA LEU A 491 9.99 -27.37 -7.71
C LEU A 491 8.62 -27.26 -7.03
N TRP A 492 8.40 -26.14 -6.37
CA TRP A 492 7.11 -25.82 -5.80
C TRP A 492 6.08 -25.49 -6.89
N ARG A 493 4.89 -26.05 -6.74
CA ARG A 493 3.76 -25.82 -7.64
C ARG A 493 2.51 -25.62 -6.82
N HIS A 494 1.74 -24.60 -7.19
CA HIS A 494 0.39 -24.44 -6.69
C HIS A 494 -0.53 -25.30 -7.53
N ILE A 495 -1.31 -26.17 -6.91
CA ILE A 495 -2.33 -26.97 -7.55
C ILE A 495 -3.70 -26.44 -7.15
N GLY A 496 -4.63 -26.39 -8.11
CA GLY A 496 -6.00 -25.98 -7.88
C GLY A 496 -6.97 -26.96 -8.53
N ILE A 497 -8.10 -27.21 -7.88
CA ILE A 497 -9.20 -28.02 -8.39
C ILE A 497 -10.49 -27.27 -8.09
N THR A 498 -11.35 -27.08 -9.08
CA THR A 498 -12.68 -26.51 -8.86
C THR A 498 -13.71 -27.45 -9.45
N VAL A 499 -14.77 -27.71 -8.70
CA VAL A 499 -15.93 -28.46 -9.18
C VAL A 499 -17.15 -27.58 -9.11
N LYS A 500 -17.90 -27.56 -10.21
CA LYS A 500 -19.14 -26.82 -10.36
C LYS A 500 -20.24 -27.75 -10.80
N GLN A 501 -21.29 -27.85 -10.01
CA GLN A 501 -22.51 -28.54 -10.39
C GLN A 501 -23.25 -27.71 -11.46
N ILE A 502 -23.44 -28.30 -12.63
CA ILE A 502 -24.19 -27.69 -13.74
C ILE A 502 -25.68 -27.96 -13.55
N ASN A 503 -26.04 -29.20 -13.19
CA ASN A 503 -27.40 -29.62 -12.87
C ASN A 503 -27.38 -30.89 -12.00
N ASP A 504 -28.55 -31.52 -11.78
CA ASP A 504 -28.70 -32.69 -10.91
C ASP A 504 -27.92 -33.94 -11.37
N HIS A 505 -27.35 -33.95 -12.57
CA HIS A 505 -26.64 -35.10 -13.15
C HIS A 505 -25.31 -34.75 -13.83
N MET A 506 -24.90 -33.48 -13.84
CA MET A 506 -23.69 -33.04 -14.53
C MET A 506 -22.88 -32.08 -13.67
N GLU A 507 -21.57 -32.30 -13.69
CA GLU A 507 -20.59 -31.43 -13.05
C GLU A 507 -19.44 -31.11 -13.99
N GLU A 508 -18.87 -29.93 -13.82
CA GLU A 508 -17.65 -29.48 -14.47
C GLU A 508 -16.52 -29.46 -13.45
N THR A 509 -15.46 -30.20 -13.74
CA THR A 509 -14.23 -30.21 -12.95
C THR A 509 -13.11 -29.55 -13.74
N LYS A 510 -12.40 -28.61 -13.11
CA LYS A 510 -11.23 -27.94 -13.67
C LYS A 510 -10.00 -28.18 -12.81
N LEU A 511 -8.88 -28.50 -13.46
CA LEU A 511 -7.56 -28.54 -12.86
C LEU A 511 -6.80 -27.27 -13.20
N TYR A 512 -6.07 -26.74 -12.22
CA TYR A 512 -5.20 -25.58 -12.38
C TYR A 512 -3.79 -25.94 -11.93
N ILE A 513 -2.82 -25.61 -12.79
CA ILE A 513 -1.40 -25.79 -12.48
C ILE A 513 -0.75 -24.41 -12.43
N HIS A 514 -0.26 -24.06 -11.24
CA HIS A 514 0.37 -22.78 -10.94
C HIS A 514 -0.53 -21.58 -11.33
N GLY A 515 -1.81 -21.67 -10.95
CA GLY A 515 -2.80 -20.62 -11.13
C GLY A 515 -3.43 -20.55 -12.53
N ASN A 516 -2.88 -21.26 -13.51
CA ASN A 516 -3.44 -21.30 -14.86
C ASN A 516 -4.37 -22.50 -15.02
N LEU A 517 -5.49 -22.30 -15.72
CA LEU A 517 -6.36 -23.40 -16.12
C LEU A 517 -5.58 -24.38 -17.01
N ASP A 518 -5.62 -25.66 -16.67
CA ASP A 518 -4.86 -26.72 -17.33
C ASP A 518 -5.79 -27.70 -18.06
N THR A 519 -6.69 -28.38 -17.33
CA THR A 519 -7.63 -29.35 -17.91
C THR A 519 -9.04 -29.07 -17.41
N THR A 520 -10.03 -29.26 -18.28
CA THR A 520 -11.47 -29.23 -17.92
C THR A 520 -12.13 -30.54 -18.35
N GLN A 521 -12.98 -31.10 -17.49
CA GLN A 521 -13.80 -32.27 -17.81
C GLN A 521 -15.23 -32.05 -17.31
N VAL A 522 -16.21 -32.44 -18.13
CA VAL A 522 -17.61 -32.51 -17.73
C VAL A 522 -17.99 -33.98 -17.61
N ALA A 523 -18.52 -34.37 -16.45
CA ALA A 523 -18.93 -35.75 -16.16
C ALA A 523 -20.43 -35.82 -15.88
N SER A 524 -21.06 -36.95 -16.22
CA SER A 524 -22.49 -37.23 -15.99
C SER A 524 -22.77 -37.91 -14.64
N GLN A 525 -21.85 -37.79 -13.69
CA GLN A 525 -21.97 -38.28 -12.32
C GLN A 525 -21.68 -37.11 -11.38
N ASN A 526 -22.36 -37.06 -10.23
CA ASN A 526 -22.11 -36.02 -9.24
C ASN A 526 -21.06 -36.51 -8.23
N THR A 527 -20.06 -35.69 -8.00
CA THR A 527 -19.08 -35.85 -6.94
C THR A 527 -19.71 -35.45 -5.61
N PHE A 528 -19.91 -36.42 -4.73
CA PHE A 528 -20.28 -36.20 -3.34
C PHE A 528 -19.15 -36.67 -2.44
N PHE A 529 -18.53 -35.75 -1.70
CA PHE A 529 -17.66 -36.14 -0.60
C PHE A 529 -18.01 -35.37 0.66
N LYS A 530 -17.86 -36.08 1.78
CA LYS A 530 -17.84 -35.45 3.10
C LYS A 530 -16.38 -35.14 3.41
N LEU A 531 -16.13 -33.97 4.01
CA LEU A 531 -14.81 -33.67 4.57
C LEU A 531 -14.45 -34.60 5.73
N ASP A 532 -15.45 -35.30 6.29
CA ASP A 532 -15.28 -36.39 7.24
C ASP A 532 -14.31 -37.44 6.66
N ASN A 533 -13.27 -37.77 7.43
CA ASN A 533 -12.21 -38.73 7.06
C ASN A 533 -11.28 -38.27 5.94
N MET A 534 -11.07 -36.96 5.76
CA MET A 534 -9.96 -36.50 4.93
C MET A 534 -8.62 -36.93 5.56
N GLU A 535 -7.74 -37.47 4.72
CA GLU A 535 -6.41 -37.95 5.10
C GLU A 535 -5.34 -37.32 4.21
N ILE A 536 -4.23 -36.89 4.81
CA ILE A 536 -3.06 -36.35 4.12
C ILE A 536 -1.88 -37.26 4.41
N GLY A 537 -1.30 -37.86 3.37
CA GLY A 537 -0.09 -38.69 3.49
C GLY A 537 -0.26 -40.07 4.15
N CYS A 538 -1.46 -40.45 4.60
CA CYS A 538 -1.71 -41.66 5.41
C CYS A 538 -1.51 -43.04 4.73
N ASP A 539 -1.10 -43.11 3.46
CA ASP A 539 -0.97 -44.37 2.73
C ASP A 539 0.44 -44.99 2.86
N GLN A 540 0.70 -45.84 3.84
CA GLN A 540 2.06 -46.34 4.16
C GLN A 540 2.85 -46.99 3.00
N GLN A 541 2.18 -47.46 1.94
CA GLN A 541 2.85 -48.04 0.76
C GLN A 541 3.00 -47.01 -0.38
N GLU A 542 2.04 -46.08 -0.51
CA GLU A 542 1.92 -45.11 -1.61
C GLU A 542 1.90 -43.64 -1.13
N SER A 543 2.42 -43.31 0.05
CA SER A 543 2.41 -41.95 0.62
C SER A 543 3.17 -40.98 -0.27
N PHE A 544 2.64 -39.78 -0.49
CA PHE A 544 3.39 -38.66 -1.06
C PHE A 544 4.68 -38.39 -0.28
N PHE A 545 5.78 -38.05 -0.98
CA PHE A 545 7.00 -37.56 -0.35
C PHE A 545 7.36 -36.20 -0.92
N GLY A 546 7.50 -35.24 -0.03
CA GLY A 546 7.87 -33.89 -0.37
C GLY A 546 7.30 -32.90 0.61
N LYS A 547 7.13 -31.66 0.16
CA LYS A 547 6.73 -30.55 1.02
C LYS A 547 5.37 -30.01 0.62
N MET A 548 4.60 -29.52 1.58
CA MET A 548 3.31 -28.89 1.33
C MET A 548 3.15 -27.59 2.12
N ASP A 549 2.34 -26.70 1.58
CA ASP A 549 1.93 -25.47 2.24
C ASP A 549 0.54 -24.98 1.76
N ASP A 550 -0.09 -24.09 2.53
CA ASP A 550 -1.39 -23.46 2.28
C ASP A 550 -2.46 -24.41 1.68
N ILE A 551 -2.86 -25.43 2.42
CA ILE A 551 -3.97 -26.28 2.00
C ILE A 551 -5.28 -25.57 2.34
N VAL A 552 -6.08 -25.30 1.32
CA VAL A 552 -7.31 -24.51 1.42
C VAL A 552 -8.45 -25.27 0.74
N ILE A 553 -9.59 -25.35 1.42
CA ILE A 553 -10.82 -25.92 0.87
C ILE A 553 -11.97 -24.93 1.02
N TRP A 554 -12.70 -24.72 -0.07
CA TRP A 554 -13.88 -23.87 -0.15
C TRP A 554 -15.12 -24.71 -0.42
N THR A 555 -16.26 -24.35 0.18
CA THR A 555 -17.59 -24.89 -0.11
C THR A 555 -18.29 -24.14 -1.26
N LYS A 556 -17.50 -23.51 -2.14
CA LYS A 556 -17.96 -22.81 -3.34
C LYS A 556 -16.94 -22.96 -4.46
N GLU A 557 -17.39 -22.79 -5.70
CA GLU A 557 -16.48 -22.68 -6.85
C GLU A 557 -15.70 -21.38 -6.74
N LEU A 558 -14.39 -21.44 -7.01
CA LEU A 558 -13.57 -20.26 -7.25
C LEU A 558 -13.37 -20.09 -8.76
N ASP A 559 -13.46 -18.86 -9.25
CA ASP A 559 -13.15 -18.58 -10.66
C ASP A 559 -11.63 -18.58 -10.93
N GLU A 560 -11.23 -18.54 -12.20
CA GLU A 560 -9.81 -18.55 -12.59
C GLU A 560 -9.01 -17.39 -11.98
N ARG A 561 -9.62 -16.21 -11.83
CA ARG A 561 -8.95 -15.04 -11.23
C ARG A 561 -8.77 -15.26 -9.73
N GLU A 562 -9.75 -15.83 -9.05
CA GLU A 562 -9.69 -16.18 -7.63
C GLU A 562 -8.63 -17.25 -7.37
N ILE A 563 -8.52 -18.27 -8.22
CA ILE A 563 -7.44 -19.29 -8.16
C ILE A 563 -6.06 -18.67 -8.40
N ARG A 564 -5.92 -17.73 -9.34
CA ARG A 564 -4.65 -17.01 -9.51
C ARG A 564 -4.30 -16.17 -8.29
N LYS A 565 -5.30 -15.54 -7.67
CA LYS A 565 -5.09 -14.76 -6.43
C LYS A 565 -4.79 -15.65 -5.22
N SER A 566 -5.35 -16.86 -5.14
CA SER A 566 -5.07 -17.79 -4.03
C SER A 566 -3.59 -18.13 -3.93
N MET A 567 -2.87 -18.12 -5.07
CA MET A 567 -1.40 -18.24 -5.14
C MET A 567 -0.63 -17.12 -4.48
N TYR A 568 -1.27 -16.03 -4.06
CA TYR A 568 -0.65 -14.94 -3.30
C TYR A 568 -1.45 -14.50 -2.07
N LYS A 569 -2.61 -15.12 -1.78
CA LYS A 569 -3.51 -14.78 -0.66
C LYS A 569 -3.27 -15.60 0.62
N LYS A 570 -3.08 -14.95 1.79
CA LYS A 570 -3.47 -15.49 3.11
C LYS A 570 -4.93 -15.23 3.39
N TYR A 571 -5.58 -16.17 4.06
CA TYR A 571 -6.95 -16.03 4.54
C TYR A 571 -6.97 -15.71 6.04
N ARG A 572 -8.04 -15.05 6.47
CA ARG A 572 -8.35 -14.74 7.88
C ARG A 572 -8.96 -15.93 8.60
N GLY A 573 -9.49 -16.88 7.83
CA GLY A 573 -10.18 -18.06 8.34
C GLY A 573 -11.70 -17.91 8.38
N ASN A 574 -12.22 -16.68 8.34
CA ASN A 574 -13.65 -16.39 8.45
C ASN A 574 -14.30 -15.98 7.12
N GLU A 575 -13.62 -16.18 5.99
CA GLU A 575 -14.17 -15.92 4.67
C GLU A 575 -15.39 -16.78 4.37
N ASP A 576 -16.36 -16.18 3.67
CA ASP A 576 -17.59 -16.88 3.28
C ASP A 576 -17.29 -18.05 2.33
N GLY A 577 -17.73 -19.23 2.75
CA GLY A 577 -17.47 -20.51 2.08
C GLY A 577 -16.09 -21.11 2.35
N LEU A 578 -15.23 -20.53 3.20
CA LEU A 578 -13.96 -21.16 3.57
C LEU A 578 -14.19 -22.29 4.58
N SER A 579 -13.84 -23.51 4.20
CA SER A 579 -14.10 -24.72 4.99
C SER A 579 -12.90 -25.22 5.78
N LEU A 580 -11.70 -25.15 5.20
CA LEU A 580 -10.45 -25.61 5.79
C LEU A 580 -9.33 -24.70 5.33
N TYR A 581 -8.45 -24.30 6.24
CA TYR A 581 -7.27 -23.53 5.90
C TYR A 581 -6.08 -23.90 6.80
N MET A 582 -5.05 -24.50 6.23
CA MET A 582 -3.87 -24.96 6.96
C MET A 582 -2.61 -24.29 6.39
N THR A 583 -1.91 -23.51 7.22
CA THR A 583 -0.76 -22.68 6.78
C THR A 583 0.58 -23.10 7.37
N PHE A 584 0.71 -24.25 8.04
CA PHE A 584 1.93 -24.86 8.60
C PHE A 584 2.97 -23.97 9.34
N ASN A 585 2.63 -22.70 9.61
CA ASN A 585 3.52 -21.65 10.07
C ASN A 585 3.52 -21.49 11.61
N ASN A 586 2.71 -22.26 12.36
CA ASN A 586 2.68 -22.26 13.83
C ASN A 586 3.86 -23.05 14.42
N ILE A 587 4.58 -22.47 15.37
CA ILE A 587 5.71 -23.12 16.06
C ILE A 587 5.23 -24.12 17.13
N ALA A 588 4.09 -23.86 17.76
CA ALA A 588 3.59 -24.71 18.84
C ALA A 588 2.88 -25.97 18.33
N THR A 589 2.17 -25.85 17.20
CA THR A 589 1.35 -26.91 16.61
C THR A 589 1.35 -26.77 15.09
N PRO A 590 2.28 -27.40 14.35
CA PRO A 590 2.47 -27.16 12.91
C PRO A 590 1.25 -27.55 12.06
N VAL A 591 0.30 -28.32 12.61
CA VAL A 591 -0.91 -28.76 11.92
C VAL A 591 -2.11 -28.20 12.68
N GLU A 592 -2.70 -27.12 12.17
CA GLU A 592 -3.88 -26.45 12.72
C GLU A 592 -4.79 -25.97 11.59
N ASP A 593 -6.11 -26.09 11.79
CA ASP A 593 -7.09 -25.43 10.94
C ASP A 593 -7.32 -23.98 11.42
N TYR A 594 -6.91 -23.04 10.57
CA TYR A 594 -7.09 -21.61 10.75
C TYR A 594 -8.45 -21.12 10.29
N SER A 595 -9.27 -21.97 9.66
CA SER A 595 -10.65 -21.62 9.34
C SER A 595 -11.48 -21.42 10.62
N SER A 596 -12.59 -20.71 10.49
CA SER A 596 -13.57 -20.54 11.56
C SER A 596 -14.18 -21.87 12.04
N ASN A 597 -14.04 -22.96 11.27
CA ASN A 597 -14.52 -24.28 11.67
C ASN A 597 -13.63 -24.95 12.72
N ARG A 598 -12.33 -24.59 12.80
CA ARG A 598 -11.38 -25.09 13.80
C ARG A 598 -11.40 -26.62 13.90
N ILE A 599 -11.28 -27.29 12.76
CA ILE A 599 -11.32 -28.75 12.68
C ILE A 599 -10.15 -29.34 13.48
N ASP A 600 -10.45 -30.26 14.40
CA ASP A 600 -9.42 -30.96 15.15
C ASP A 600 -8.65 -31.92 14.23
N LEU A 601 -7.32 -31.79 14.23
CA LEU A 601 -6.40 -32.57 13.40
C LEU A 601 -5.58 -33.50 14.29
N VAL A 602 -5.45 -34.77 13.90
CA VAL A 602 -4.57 -35.74 14.56
C VAL A 602 -3.39 -36.04 13.65
N ASP A 603 -2.20 -35.64 14.08
CA ASP A 603 -0.93 -36.16 13.55
C ASP A 603 0.18 -36.11 14.63
N PRO A 604 0.54 -37.25 15.25
CA PRO A 604 1.59 -37.28 16.27
C PRO A 604 3.03 -37.20 15.73
N VAL A 605 3.26 -37.13 14.40
CA VAL A 605 4.61 -37.25 13.79
C VAL A 605 4.87 -36.25 12.65
N ALA A 606 4.06 -35.21 12.48
CA ALA A 606 4.29 -34.20 11.44
C ALA A 606 5.63 -33.46 11.64
N GLU A 607 6.56 -33.61 10.70
CA GLU A 607 7.84 -32.90 10.66
C GLU A 607 7.69 -31.58 9.87
N SER A 608 8.37 -30.51 10.31
CA SER A 608 8.43 -29.23 9.59
C SER A 608 9.87 -28.84 9.32
N GLU A 609 10.13 -28.22 8.16
CA GLU A 609 11.44 -27.68 7.81
C GLU A 609 11.41 -26.14 7.87
N GLU A 610 12.39 -25.55 8.57
CA GLU A 610 12.47 -24.11 8.84
C GLU A 610 13.43 -23.38 7.90
N SER A 611 13.00 -22.26 7.34
CA SER A 611 13.89 -21.17 6.96
C SER A 611 13.80 -20.08 8.05
N ALA A 612 14.81 -19.96 8.92
CA ALA A 612 15.07 -18.92 9.93
C ALA A 612 13.88 -18.17 10.64
N LEU A 613 13.68 -18.46 11.93
CA LEU A 613 12.88 -17.81 13.03
C LEU A 613 12.22 -16.42 12.80
N ARG A 614 10.98 -16.13 13.25
CA ARG A 614 10.36 -16.32 14.61
C ARG A 614 8.80 -16.28 14.62
N ASP A 615 8.19 -16.72 15.73
CA ASP A 615 6.76 -16.95 16.04
C ASP A 615 5.70 -16.02 15.41
N LEU A 616 4.74 -16.61 14.70
CA LEU A 616 3.46 -15.99 14.31
C LEU A 616 2.36 -16.52 15.26
N ASP A 617 2.16 -15.86 16.40
CA ASP A 617 1.04 -16.17 17.28
C ASP A 617 -0.25 -15.51 16.76
N LEU A 618 -1.02 -16.27 15.97
CA LEU A 618 -2.35 -15.86 15.51
C LEU A 618 -3.45 -16.02 16.58
N ARG A 619 -3.09 -16.35 17.84
CA ARG A 619 -4.07 -16.59 18.93
C ARG A 619 -4.36 -15.38 19.82
N CYS A 620 -3.94 -14.17 19.48
CA CYS A 620 -4.25 -12.96 20.27
C CYS A 620 -5.71 -12.47 20.13
N CYS A 621 -6.70 -13.37 20.17
CA CYS A 621 -8.14 -13.05 20.17
C CYS A 621 -8.95 -13.86 21.20
N ASN A 622 -8.34 -14.36 22.28
CA ASN A 622 -9.09 -14.83 23.45
C ASN A 622 -8.97 -13.82 24.59
N TRP A 623 -9.91 -12.88 24.63
CA TRP A 623 -10.29 -12.20 25.86
C TRP A 623 -11.23 -13.13 26.62
N SER A 624 -10.73 -13.72 27.71
CA SER A 624 -11.56 -14.26 28.77
C SER A 624 -10.95 -13.85 30.11
N ASP A 625 -11.77 -13.07 30.83
CA ASP A 625 -11.71 -12.51 32.19
C ASP A 625 -10.83 -11.28 32.46
#